data_AF-A0A551ZP05-F1
#
_entry.id   AF-A0A551ZP05-F1
#
_cell.length_a   1.000
_cell.length_b   1.000
_cell.length_c   1.000
_cell.angle_alpha   90.00
_cell.angle_beta   90.00
_cell.angle_gamma   90.00
#
_symmetry.space_group_name_H-M   'P 1'
#
loop_
_entity.id
_entity.type
_entity.pdbx_description
1 polymer ?
#
loop_
_entity_poly.entity_id
_entity_poly.type
_entity_poly.pdbx_seq_one_letter_code
_entity_poly.pdbx_strand_id
1 'polypeptide(L)'
;MSQKNLNVSVLKYFYPLGKKVRNLIISLSTIAVILLLIDMMILNKECEKSGKDNSWACVISPICVEFYASIFVLAFTLSSIELAFRNEMLEEIQTIFQSSEATKYLKAVHPKVAIHREMVRSNLRQLDAHEQIKMLCLSETVRILNDDEIGKKVIVEKLQNNCQFKILTLHPDSLLLDCLNNVKFNRDRQNLVNNLSPLLKELSRELPGKVLQGSLEVRLHKDVFSPFCYFSSKQLELIWIYCLNSAGFEYPAFEILHIDIIKEISEHFETIWSKSSSSILFKFEKGEIIVDKVDHYLHGIQPEDEQISQNREARENAESNFPN
;
A
#
# COMPACT_ATOMS: atom_id res chain seq x y z
N MET A 1 -35.98 -5.50 20.88
CA MET A 1 -36.76 -4.53 20.08
C MET A 1 -36.04 -3.21 20.16
N SER A 2 -35.51 -2.57 19.11
CA SER A 2 -35.75 -2.64 17.67
C SER A 2 -34.39 -2.57 16.96
N GLN A 3 -34.07 -3.58 16.16
CA GLN A 3 -33.03 -3.48 15.13
C GLN A 3 -33.53 -2.45 14.11
N LYS A 4 -33.13 -1.18 14.28
CA LYS A 4 -33.21 -0.23 13.18
C LYS A 4 -32.23 -0.71 12.13
N ASN A 5 -32.78 -1.25 11.05
CA ASN A 5 -32.12 -1.56 9.79
C ASN A 5 -30.96 -0.60 9.53
N LEU A 6 -29.73 -1.04 9.80
CA LEU A 6 -28.56 -0.41 9.20
C LEU A 6 -28.75 -0.60 7.70
N ASN A 7 -28.91 0.53 7.03
CA ASN A 7 -29.42 0.65 5.69
C ASN A 7 -28.33 0.18 4.71
N VAL A 8 -28.12 -1.14 4.59
CA VAL A 8 -27.20 -1.81 3.64
C VAL A 8 -27.44 -1.33 2.20
N SER A 9 -28.64 -0.81 1.93
CA SER A 9 -29.03 -0.12 0.69
C SER A 9 -28.06 0.99 0.28
N VAL A 10 -27.61 1.82 1.21
CA VAL A 10 -26.91 3.08 0.92
C VAL A 10 -25.54 2.81 0.30
N LEU A 11 -24.70 1.98 0.95
CA LEU A 11 -23.37 1.60 0.48
C LEU A 11 -23.35 0.96 -0.92
N LYS A 12 -24.42 0.26 -1.31
CA LYS A 12 -24.55 -0.39 -2.62
C LYS A 12 -24.68 0.62 -3.77
N TYR A 13 -25.17 1.84 -3.48
CA TYR A 13 -25.29 2.92 -4.46
C TYR A 13 -24.07 3.85 -4.50
N PHE A 14 -23.35 4.02 -3.40
CA PHE A 14 -22.22 4.96 -3.30
C PHE A 14 -20.99 4.54 -4.13
N TYR A 15 -20.63 3.26 -4.15
CA TYR A 15 -19.43 2.81 -4.88
C TYR A 15 -19.55 2.93 -6.42
N PRO A 16 -20.67 2.51 -7.06
CA PRO A 16 -20.89 2.75 -8.48
C PRO A 16 -20.99 4.25 -8.82
N LEU A 17 -21.55 5.06 -7.92
CA LEU A 17 -21.71 6.50 -8.10
C LEU A 17 -20.36 7.22 -8.04
N GLY A 18 -19.49 6.90 -7.08
CA GLY A 18 -18.15 7.47 -6.97
C GLY A 18 -17.27 7.16 -8.19
N LYS A 19 -17.33 5.92 -8.73
CA LYS A 19 -16.62 5.57 -9.97
C LYS A 19 -17.14 6.35 -11.18
N LYS A 20 -18.46 6.55 -11.27
CA LYS A 20 -19.09 7.35 -12.34
C LYS A 20 -18.74 8.83 -12.24
N VAL A 21 -18.79 9.41 -11.04
CA VAL A 21 -18.42 10.82 -10.79
C VAL A 21 -16.95 11.05 -11.11
N ARG A 22 -16.04 10.16 -10.67
CA ARG A 22 -14.62 10.25 -11.01
C ARG A 22 -14.38 10.16 -12.52
N ASN A 23 -15.04 9.24 -13.22
CA ASN A 23 -14.92 9.13 -14.67
C ASN A 23 -15.47 10.37 -15.40
N LEU A 24 -16.54 10.96 -14.89
CA LEU A 24 -17.10 12.22 -15.39
C LEU A 24 -16.11 13.38 -15.20
N ILE A 25 -15.51 13.52 -14.01
CA ILE A 25 -14.47 14.54 -13.74
C ILE A 25 -13.29 14.38 -14.69
N ILE A 26 -12.80 13.15 -14.90
CA ILE A 26 -11.69 12.88 -15.83
C ILE A 26 -12.10 13.29 -17.26
N SER A 27 -13.29 12.89 -17.71
CA SER A 27 -13.77 13.17 -19.07
C SER A 27 -13.94 14.68 -19.30
N LEU A 28 -14.54 15.39 -18.34
CA LEU A 28 -14.71 16.85 -18.38
C LEU A 28 -13.35 17.56 -18.44
N SER A 29 -12.41 17.18 -17.57
CA SER A 29 -11.06 17.73 -17.57
C SER A 29 -10.33 17.47 -18.89
N THR A 30 -10.45 16.27 -19.47
CA THR A 30 -9.86 15.95 -20.79
C THR A 30 -10.46 16.81 -21.89
N ILE A 31 -11.78 16.99 -21.93
CA ILE A 31 -12.46 17.85 -22.91
C ILE A 31 -12.00 19.30 -22.75
N ALA A 32 -11.91 19.83 -21.53
CA ALA A 32 -11.45 21.19 -21.26
C ALA A 32 -10.00 21.40 -21.71
N VAL A 33 -9.11 20.44 -21.47
CA VAL A 33 -7.71 20.49 -21.92
C VAL A 33 -7.62 20.47 -23.44
N ILE A 34 -8.40 19.63 -24.12
CA ILE A 34 -8.42 19.60 -25.59
C ILE A 34 -8.90 20.96 -26.14
N LEU A 35 -9.95 21.54 -25.57
CA LEU A 35 -10.47 22.85 -25.98
C LEU A 35 -9.47 23.98 -25.73
N LEU A 36 -8.78 23.97 -24.59
CA LEU A 36 -7.69 24.91 -24.28
C LEU A 36 -6.57 24.81 -25.33
N LEU A 37 -6.15 23.60 -25.71
CA LEU A 37 -5.12 23.40 -26.72
C LEU A 37 -5.56 23.88 -28.11
N ILE A 38 -6.81 23.60 -28.50
CA ILE A 38 -7.39 24.09 -29.76
C ILE A 38 -7.41 25.62 -29.78
N ASP A 39 -7.83 26.24 -28.68
CA ASP A 39 -7.87 27.68 -28.56
C ASP A 39 -6.46 28.29 -28.65
N MET A 40 -5.51 27.83 -27.82
CA MET A 40 -4.15 28.37 -27.79
C MET A 40 -3.34 28.11 -29.07
N MET A 41 -3.50 26.94 -29.69
CA MET A 41 -2.66 26.55 -30.83
C MET A 41 -3.25 26.94 -32.17
N ILE A 42 -4.57 27.09 -32.27
CA ILE A 42 -5.28 27.33 -33.53
C ILE A 42 -6.02 28.66 -33.47
N LEU A 43 -7.06 28.79 -32.64
CA LEU A 43 -8.00 29.90 -32.70
C LEU A 43 -7.37 31.25 -32.33
N ASN A 44 -6.68 31.32 -31.19
CA ASN A 44 -6.04 32.56 -30.75
C ASN A 44 -4.90 32.97 -31.71
N LYS A 45 -4.10 32.00 -32.18
CA LYS A 45 -3.03 32.26 -33.16
C LYS A 45 -3.56 32.73 -34.52
N GLU A 46 -4.67 32.18 -34.99
CA GLU A 46 -5.29 32.64 -36.25
C GLU A 46 -5.94 34.02 -36.10
N CYS A 47 -6.53 34.32 -34.94
CA CYS A 47 -7.02 35.65 -34.63
C CYS A 47 -5.90 36.70 -34.65
N GLU A 48 -4.78 36.42 -33.97
CA GLU A 48 -3.60 37.28 -33.95
C GLU A 48 -3.00 37.49 -35.35
N LYS A 49 -2.93 36.43 -36.17
CA LYS A 49 -2.43 36.52 -37.55
C LYS A 49 -3.38 37.25 -38.50
N SER A 50 -4.68 37.17 -38.25
CA SER A 50 -5.71 37.77 -39.11
C SER A 50 -5.72 39.29 -39.03
N GLY A 51 -5.39 39.88 -37.86
CA GLY A 51 -5.46 41.32 -37.63
C GLY A 51 -6.85 41.95 -37.86
N LYS A 52 -7.91 41.13 -37.90
CA LYS A 52 -9.29 41.54 -38.14
C LYS A 52 -10.17 40.99 -37.02
N ASP A 53 -10.77 41.90 -36.26
CA ASP A 53 -11.60 41.56 -35.09
C ASP A 53 -12.80 40.67 -35.42
N ASN A 54 -13.28 40.69 -36.67
CA ASN A 54 -14.43 39.91 -37.13
C ASN A 54 -14.07 38.56 -37.79
N SER A 55 -12.82 38.09 -37.68
CA SER A 55 -12.47 36.75 -38.18
C SER A 55 -13.20 35.68 -37.35
N TRP A 56 -13.56 34.56 -37.98
CA TRP A 56 -14.26 33.46 -37.30
C TRP A 56 -13.50 32.97 -36.06
N ALA A 57 -12.16 32.97 -36.12
CA ALA A 57 -11.29 32.60 -35.01
C ALA A 57 -11.34 33.62 -33.85
N CYS A 58 -11.41 34.92 -34.13
CA CYS A 58 -11.57 35.97 -33.11
C CYS A 58 -12.95 35.97 -32.45
N VAL A 59 -13.99 35.50 -33.15
CA VAL A 59 -15.35 35.37 -32.60
C VAL A 59 -15.50 34.09 -31.76
N ILE A 60 -14.88 32.98 -32.19
CA ILE A 60 -15.04 31.67 -31.55
C ILE A 60 -14.08 31.48 -30.36
N SER A 61 -12.89 32.08 -30.38
CA SER A 61 -11.90 31.95 -29.30
C SER A 61 -12.46 32.38 -27.93
N PRO A 62 -13.08 33.56 -27.75
CA PRO A 62 -13.66 33.95 -26.47
C PRO A 62 -14.74 32.99 -25.95
N ILE A 63 -15.57 32.44 -26.85
CA ILE A 63 -16.60 31.45 -26.52
C ILE A 63 -15.95 30.14 -26.07
N CYS A 64 -14.90 29.71 -26.75
CA CYS A 64 -14.13 28.51 -26.39
C CYS A 64 -13.49 28.67 -24.99
N VAL A 65 -12.94 29.86 -24.71
CA VAL A 65 -12.36 30.24 -23.41
C VAL A 65 -13.38 30.15 -22.29
N GLU A 66 -14.54 30.78 -22.44
CA GLU A 66 -15.61 30.70 -21.45
C GLU A 66 -16.10 29.27 -21.23
N PHE A 67 -16.16 28.48 -22.30
CA PHE A 67 -16.65 27.11 -22.25
C PHE A 67 -15.68 26.17 -21.51
N TYR A 68 -14.38 26.15 -21.86
CA TYR A 68 -13.42 25.30 -21.13
C TYR A 68 -13.22 25.79 -19.69
N ALA A 69 -13.26 27.10 -19.44
CA ALA A 69 -13.16 27.64 -18.07
C ALA A 69 -14.33 27.18 -17.20
N SER A 70 -15.55 27.20 -17.76
CA SER A 70 -16.75 26.69 -17.08
C SER A 70 -16.66 25.18 -16.81
N ILE A 71 -16.09 24.40 -17.74
CA ILE A 71 -15.86 22.97 -17.55
C ILE A 71 -14.82 22.73 -16.44
N PHE A 72 -13.74 23.51 -16.38
CA PHE A 72 -12.77 23.41 -15.28
C PHE A 72 -13.38 23.73 -13.93
N VAL A 73 -14.18 24.80 -13.82
CA VAL A 73 -14.90 25.14 -12.60
C VAL A 73 -15.83 24.00 -12.19
N LEU A 74 -16.61 23.46 -13.12
CA LEU A 74 -17.50 22.32 -12.85
C LEU A 74 -16.74 21.08 -12.39
N ALA A 75 -15.64 20.72 -13.07
CA ALA A 75 -14.80 19.59 -12.68
C ALA A 75 -14.18 19.79 -11.30
N PHE A 76 -13.75 21.02 -10.98
CA PHE A 76 -13.24 21.37 -9.66
C PHE A 76 -14.32 21.27 -8.59
N THR A 77 -15.51 21.86 -8.80
CA THR A 77 -16.64 21.77 -7.87
C THR A 77 -17.07 20.33 -7.62
N LEU A 78 -17.19 19.51 -8.67
CA LEU A 78 -17.51 18.09 -8.54
C LEU A 78 -16.42 17.33 -7.77
N SER A 79 -15.15 17.66 -7.99
CA SER A 79 -14.04 17.08 -7.23
C SER A 79 -14.10 17.49 -5.75
N SER A 80 -14.40 18.75 -5.44
CA SER A 80 -14.55 19.23 -4.06
C SER A 80 -15.75 18.57 -3.36
N ILE A 81 -16.87 18.37 -4.06
CA ILE A 81 -18.05 17.67 -3.53
C ILE A 81 -17.74 16.18 -3.29
N GLU A 82 -17.07 15.49 -4.23
CA GLU A 82 -16.65 14.09 -4.03
C GLU A 82 -15.70 13.95 -2.83
N LEU A 83 -14.76 14.90 -2.69
CA LEU A 83 -13.86 14.94 -1.56
C LEU A 83 -14.60 15.17 -0.24
N ALA A 84 -15.57 16.08 -0.21
CA ALA A 84 -16.38 16.39 0.98
C ALA A 84 -17.22 15.18 1.43
N PHE A 85 -18.00 14.56 0.53
CA PHE A 85 -18.79 13.37 0.87
C PHE A 85 -17.93 12.19 1.32
N ARG A 86 -16.75 12.03 0.71
CA ARG A 86 -15.85 10.97 1.13
C ARG A 86 -15.25 11.26 2.51
N ASN A 87 -14.87 12.50 2.79
CA ASN A 87 -14.38 12.90 4.11
C ASN A 87 -15.46 12.68 5.19
N GLU A 88 -16.72 13.04 4.90
CA GLU A 88 -17.85 12.77 5.79
C GLU A 88 -18.02 11.26 6.05
N MET A 89 -17.96 10.43 5.00
CA MET A 89 -18.07 8.97 5.15
C MET A 89 -16.89 8.36 5.94
N LEU A 90 -15.69 8.94 5.83
CA LEU A 90 -14.53 8.55 6.64
C LEU A 90 -14.67 9.01 8.08
N GLU A 91 -15.19 10.22 8.33
CA GLU A 91 -15.52 10.69 9.67
C GLU A 91 -16.59 9.80 10.31
N GLU A 92 -17.58 9.32 9.57
CA GLU A 92 -18.55 8.33 10.05
C GLU A 92 -17.87 6.99 10.40
N ILE A 93 -17.00 6.46 9.53
CA ILE A 93 -16.24 5.23 9.80
C ILE A 93 -15.32 5.40 11.02
N GLN A 94 -14.62 6.53 11.10
CA GLN A 94 -13.78 6.86 12.25
C GLN A 94 -14.61 7.04 13.51
N THR A 95 -15.79 7.64 13.43
CA THR A 95 -16.72 7.75 14.55
C THR A 95 -17.21 6.37 14.99
N ILE A 96 -17.50 5.45 14.07
CA ILE A 96 -17.83 4.05 14.40
C ILE A 96 -16.66 3.38 15.13
N PHE A 97 -15.42 3.56 14.67
CA PHE A 97 -14.25 3.01 15.33
C PHE A 97 -13.92 3.67 16.68
N GLN A 98 -14.10 4.99 16.80
CA GLN A 98 -13.85 5.74 18.04
C GLN A 98 -14.94 5.52 19.09
N SER A 99 -16.18 5.30 18.66
CA SER A 99 -17.31 4.92 19.52
C SER A 99 -17.33 3.41 19.83
N SER A 100 -16.43 2.63 19.23
CA SER A 100 -16.23 1.23 19.60
C SER A 100 -15.59 1.18 20.99
N GLU A 101 -16.41 0.95 22.01
CA GLU A 101 -15.95 0.78 23.38
C GLU A 101 -15.13 -0.52 23.54
N ALA A 102 -14.27 -0.55 24.56
CA ALA A 102 -13.61 -1.77 24.98
C ALA A 102 -14.67 -2.85 25.25
N THR A 103 -14.54 -3.99 24.56
CA THR A 103 -15.40 -5.14 24.77
C THR A 103 -14.64 -6.22 25.51
N LYS A 104 -15.32 -7.31 25.88
CA LYS A 104 -14.62 -8.51 26.37
C LYS A 104 -13.62 -9.10 25.35
N TYR A 105 -13.71 -8.69 24.08
CA TYR A 105 -12.87 -9.18 22.99
C TYR A 105 -11.74 -8.21 22.59
N LEU A 106 -12.03 -6.91 22.61
CA LEU A 106 -11.19 -5.83 22.12
C LEU A 106 -10.86 -4.86 23.25
N LYS A 107 -9.57 -4.57 23.45
CA LYS A 107 -9.11 -3.55 24.41
C LYS A 107 -9.37 -2.15 23.90
N ALA A 108 -9.02 -1.90 22.64
CA ALA A 108 -9.11 -0.58 22.03
C ALA A 108 -9.08 -0.70 20.50
N VAL A 109 -9.65 0.31 19.85
CA VAL A 109 -9.49 0.53 18.40
C VAL A 109 -8.66 1.79 18.19
N HIS A 110 -7.61 1.65 17.39
CA HIS A 110 -6.64 2.68 17.07
C HIS A 110 -6.79 3.08 15.60
N PRO A 111 -7.64 4.07 15.28
CA PRO A 111 -8.01 4.38 13.90
C PRO A 111 -6.87 5.02 13.10
N LYS A 112 -5.89 5.64 13.77
CA LYS A 112 -4.79 6.36 13.12
C LYS A 112 -3.54 5.50 13.00
N VAL A 113 -2.96 5.52 11.80
CA VAL A 113 -1.74 4.76 11.46
C VAL A 113 -0.57 5.09 12.37
N ALA A 114 -0.37 6.38 12.65
CA ALA A 114 0.71 6.83 13.51
C ALA A 114 0.63 6.25 14.93
N ILE A 115 -0.58 6.05 15.47
CA ILE A 115 -0.78 5.59 16.85
C ILE A 115 -0.31 4.15 17.00
N HIS A 116 -0.86 3.22 16.21
CA HIS A 116 -0.49 1.82 16.37
C HIS A 116 0.94 1.54 15.90
N ARG A 117 1.49 2.31 14.95
CA ARG A 117 2.92 2.26 14.64
C ARG A 117 3.75 2.61 15.87
N GLU A 118 3.41 3.68 16.56
CA GLU A 118 4.14 4.04 17.79
C GLU A 118 3.99 2.99 18.89
N MET A 119 2.82 2.36 19.01
CA MET A 119 2.63 1.25 19.94
C MET A 119 3.55 0.06 19.63
N VAL A 120 3.63 -0.35 18.36
CA VAL A 120 4.54 -1.42 17.94
C VAL A 120 6.00 -1.01 18.19
N ARG A 121 6.40 0.23 17.87
CA ARG A 121 7.75 0.74 18.15
C ARG A 121 8.09 0.71 19.64
N SER A 122 7.22 1.30 20.45
CA SER A 122 7.38 1.34 21.91
C SER A 122 7.49 -0.07 22.48
N ASN A 123 6.63 -0.99 22.03
CA ASN A 123 6.71 -2.39 22.43
C ASN A 123 8.03 -3.05 22.02
N LEU A 124 8.49 -2.87 20.77
CA LEU A 124 9.78 -3.39 20.29
C LEU A 124 10.97 -2.89 21.12
N ARG A 125 10.93 -1.66 21.64
CA ARG A 125 11.96 -1.14 22.55
C ARG A 125 11.90 -1.79 23.93
N GLN A 126 10.70 -2.09 24.41
CA GLN A 126 10.44 -2.59 25.76
C GLN A 126 10.37 -4.13 25.85
N LEU A 127 10.64 -4.85 24.75
CA LEU A 127 10.64 -6.31 24.74
C LEU A 127 11.53 -6.89 25.85
N ASP A 128 10.94 -7.81 26.61
CA ASP A 128 11.66 -8.63 27.58
C ASP A 128 12.60 -9.60 26.83
N ALA A 129 13.64 -10.06 27.53
CA ALA A 129 14.52 -11.08 27.01
C ALA A 129 13.74 -12.38 26.73
N HIS A 130 14.19 -13.15 25.73
CA HIS A 130 13.58 -14.43 25.32
C HIS A 130 12.18 -14.31 24.70
N GLU A 131 11.69 -13.11 24.41
CA GLU A 131 10.39 -12.94 23.76
C GLU A 131 10.41 -13.34 22.29
N GLN A 132 9.31 -13.96 21.85
CA GLN A 132 9.05 -14.21 20.44
C GLN A 132 8.12 -13.13 19.90
N ILE A 133 8.54 -12.53 18.79
CA ILE A 133 7.82 -11.52 18.04
C ILE A 133 7.34 -12.16 16.75
N LYS A 134 6.04 -12.07 16.49
CA LYS A 134 5.46 -12.47 15.21
C LYS A 134 4.88 -11.25 14.53
N MET A 135 5.22 -11.05 13.27
CA MET A 135 4.69 -9.97 12.46
C MET A 135 4.23 -10.52 11.12
N LEU A 136 2.97 -10.26 10.77
CA LEU A 136 2.45 -10.45 9.42
C LEU A 136 2.07 -9.06 8.90
N CYS A 137 2.70 -8.60 7.82
CA CYS A 137 2.46 -7.25 7.37
C CYS A 137 2.64 -7.06 5.86
N LEU A 138 1.92 -6.08 5.32
CA LEU A 138 2.19 -5.51 4.00
C LEU A 138 3.57 -4.85 3.99
N SER A 139 4.22 -4.84 2.83
CA SER A 139 5.52 -4.20 2.56
C SER A 139 5.72 -2.85 3.23
N GLU A 140 4.74 -1.97 3.03
CA GLU A 140 4.75 -0.57 3.46
C GLU A 140 4.75 -0.45 4.98
N THR A 141 4.21 -1.45 5.66
CA THR A 141 4.13 -1.49 7.12
C THR A 141 5.38 -2.08 7.74
N VAL A 142 6.14 -2.90 7.00
CA VAL A 142 7.46 -3.36 7.45
C VAL A 142 8.45 -2.20 7.64
N ARG A 143 8.20 -1.03 7.03
CA ARG A 143 9.01 0.19 7.23
C ARG A 143 9.17 0.58 8.70
N ILE A 144 8.27 0.14 9.58
CA ILE A 144 8.42 0.33 11.03
C ILE A 144 9.74 -0.24 11.59
N LEU A 145 10.28 -1.27 10.94
CA LEU A 145 11.56 -1.89 11.31
C LEU A 145 12.76 -1.16 10.70
N ASN A 146 12.56 -0.43 9.59
CA ASN A 146 13.60 0.30 8.86
C ASN A 146 13.65 1.80 9.27
N ASP A 147 12.88 2.18 10.27
CA ASP A 147 12.87 3.52 10.84
C ASP A 147 14.12 3.71 11.72
N ASP A 148 14.76 4.88 11.70
CA ASP A 148 15.97 5.19 12.51
C ASP A 148 15.74 4.95 14.01
N GLU A 149 14.48 5.08 14.43
CA GLU A 149 14.01 4.93 15.80
C GLU A 149 13.96 3.48 16.33
N ILE A 150 13.87 2.49 15.43
CA ILE A 150 13.96 1.07 15.76
C ILE A 150 15.22 0.53 15.09
N GLY A 151 15.16 0.50 13.76
CA GLY A 151 16.27 0.22 12.88
C GLY A 151 17.06 -1.01 13.27
N LYS A 152 18.30 -1.02 12.79
CA LYS A 152 19.26 -2.07 13.10
C LYS A 152 19.61 -2.16 14.58
N LYS A 153 19.78 -1.01 15.26
CA LYS A 153 20.30 -0.96 16.64
C LYS A 153 19.41 -1.71 17.61
N VAL A 154 18.11 -1.42 17.61
CA VAL A 154 17.16 -2.09 18.51
C VAL A 154 17.06 -3.57 18.18
N ILE A 155 17.01 -3.93 16.88
CA ILE A 155 16.95 -5.35 16.48
C ILE A 155 18.17 -6.11 16.98
N VAL A 156 19.39 -5.58 16.80
CA VAL A 156 20.62 -6.23 17.29
C VAL A 156 20.60 -6.37 18.81
N GLU A 157 20.20 -5.34 19.54
CA GLU A 157 20.05 -5.39 21.01
C GLU A 157 19.06 -6.49 21.44
N LYS A 158 17.92 -6.62 20.75
CA LYS A 158 16.93 -7.66 21.07
C LYS A 158 17.43 -9.06 20.70
N LEU A 159 18.21 -9.21 19.63
CA LEU A 159 18.88 -10.48 19.31
C LEU A 159 19.95 -10.85 20.35
N GLN A 160 20.63 -9.88 20.97
CA GLN A 160 21.53 -10.11 22.10
C GLN A 160 20.77 -10.66 23.32
N ASN A 161 19.57 -10.11 23.57
CA ASN A 161 18.68 -10.53 24.66
C ASN A 161 17.87 -11.81 24.35
N ASN A 162 18.30 -12.60 23.37
CA ASN A 162 17.67 -13.86 22.98
C ASN A 162 16.22 -13.74 22.47
N CYS A 163 15.81 -12.56 21.97
CA CYS A 163 14.51 -12.42 21.32
C CYS A 163 14.48 -13.11 19.95
N GLN A 164 13.31 -13.59 19.55
CA GLN A 164 13.09 -14.30 18.29
C GLN A 164 12.11 -13.55 17.40
N PHE A 165 12.54 -13.14 16.21
CA PHE A 165 11.72 -12.41 15.25
C PHE A 165 11.29 -13.34 14.11
N LYS A 166 9.97 -13.54 13.98
CA LYS A 166 9.36 -14.19 12.82
C LYS A 166 8.55 -13.17 12.03
N ILE A 167 9.02 -12.82 10.84
CA ILE A 167 8.38 -11.80 9.99
C ILE A 167 7.89 -12.45 8.71
N LEU A 168 6.59 -12.34 8.46
CA LEU A 168 5.94 -12.65 7.19
C LEU A 168 5.59 -11.35 6.48
N THR A 169 6.04 -11.25 5.24
CA THR A 169 5.62 -10.18 4.33
C THR A 169 5.20 -10.76 2.99
N LEU A 170 4.45 -9.99 2.21
CA LEU A 170 3.94 -10.46 0.91
C LEU A 170 5.08 -10.75 -0.05
N HIS A 171 4.91 -11.75 -0.89
CA HIS A 171 5.80 -11.98 -2.02
C HIS A 171 5.56 -10.90 -3.09
N PRO A 172 6.59 -10.42 -3.81
CA PRO A 172 6.42 -9.45 -4.91
C PRO A 172 5.38 -9.87 -5.96
N ASP A 173 5.33 -11.16 -6.28
CA ASP A 173 4.34 -11.74 -7.21
C ASP A 173 2.97 -12.03 -6.58
N SER A 174 2.66 -11.53 -5.39
CA SER A 174 1.35 -11.78 -4.77
C SER A 174 0.23 -11.11 -5.56
N LEU A 175 -0.82 -11.86 -5.87
CA LEU A 175 -2.04 -11.32 -6.50
C LEU A 175 -2.73 -10.23 -5.64
N LEU A 176 -2.48 -10.20 -4.33
CA LEU A 176 -2.95 -9.13 -3.44
C LEU A 176 -2.28 -7.81 -3.80
N LEU A 177 -0.98 -7.82 -4.13
CA LEU A 177 -0.28 -6.61 -4.57
C LEU A 177 -0.88 -6.08 -5.88
N ASP A 178 -1.27 -6.95 -6.81
CA ASP A 178 -1.97 -6.53 -8.02
C ASP A 178 -3.32 -5.87 -7.73
N CYS A 179 -4.10 -6.46 -6.82
CA CYS A 179 -5.35 -5.87 -6.36
C CYS A 179 -5.14 -4.49 -5.71
N LEU A 180 -4.12 -4.38 -4.86
CA LEU A 180 -3.73 -3.14 -4.20
C LEU A 180 -3.25 -2.08 -5.21
N ASN A 181 -2.43 -2.46 -6.19
CA ASN A 181 -1.95 -1.56 -7.25
C ASN A 181 -3.09 -1.01 -8.11
N ASN A 182 -4.07 -1.86 -8.45
CA ASN A 182 -5.25 -1.45 -9.21
C ASN A 182 -6.08 -0.37 -8.49
N VAL A 183 -6.03 -0.35 -7.15
CA VAL A 183 -6.67 0.69 -6.34
C VAL A 183 -5.73 1.86 -6.01
N LYS A 184 -4.58 1.95 -6.68
CA LYS A 184 -3.53 2.98 -6.50
C LYS A 184 -2.88 2.96 -5.11
N PHE A 185 -2.77 1.78 -4.49
CA PHE A 185 -2.10 1.59 -3.20
C PHE A 185 -0.62 1.98 -3.22
N ASN A 186 0.05 1.79 -4.34
CA ASN A 186 1.40 2.27 -4.56
C ASN A 186 1.62 2.17 -6.07
N ARG A 187 2.15 3.21 -6.73
CA ARG A 187 2.44 3.09 -8.18
C ARG A 187 3.66 2.21 -8.45
N ASP A 188 4.48 1.96 -7.43
CA ASP A 188 5.74 1.26 -7.56
C ASP A 188 5.66 -0.15 -6.96
N ARG A 189 5.38 -1.14 -7.82
CA ARG A 189 5.48 -2.59 -7.52
C ARG A 189 6.84 -2.98 -6.89
N GLN A 190 7.89 -2.21 -7.12
CA GLN A 190 9.25 -2.43 -6.61
C GLN A 190 9.42 -2.16 -5.10
N ASN A 191 8.39 -1.65 -4.40
CA ASN A 191 8.54 -1.16 -3.03
C ASN A 191 8.70 -2.22 -1.93
N LEU A 192 8.40 -3.51 -2.18
CA LEU A 192 8.42 -4.51 -1.10
C LEU A 192 9.85 -4.86 -0.66
N VAL A 193 10.67 -5.25 -1.62
CA VAL A 193 12.08 -5.57 -1.40
C VAL A 193 12.84 -4.29 -1.07
N ASN A 194 12.55 -3.17 -1.74
CA ASN A 194 13.24 -1.89 -1.50
C ASN A 194 13.04 -1.33 -0.08
N ASN A 195 11.90 -1.57 0.57
CA ASN A 195 11.65 -1.06 1.93
C ASN A 195 12.35 -1.87 3.03
N LEU A 196 12.57 -3.17 2.81
CA LEU A 196 13.18 -4.10 3.77
C LEU A 196 14.68 -4.32 3.51
N SER A 197 15.09 -4.27 2.25
CA SER A 197 16.46 -4.57 1.83
C SER A 197 17.53 -3.74 2.51
N PRO A 198 17.37 -2.41 2.73
CA PRO A 198 18.38 -1.62 3.41
C PRO A 198 18.70 -2.19 4.80
N LEU A 199 17.66 -2.39 5.62
CA LEU A 199 17.78 -2.97 6.95
C LEU A 199 18.40 -4.37 6.91
N LEU A 200 17.91 -5.26 6.04
CA LEU A 200 18.40 -6.63 5.97
C LEU A 200 19.85 -6.70 5.47
N LYS A 201 20.26 -5.85 4.53
CA LYS A 201 21.64 -5.73 4.08
C LYS A 201 22.56 -5.20 5.18
N GLU A 202 22.10 -4.22 5.95
CA GLU A 202 22.86 -3.70 7.08
C GLU A 202 23.02 -4.76 8.18
N LEU A 203 21.94 -5.48 8.51
CA LEU A 203 21.98 -6.61 9.44
C LEU A 203 22.90 -7.72 8.92
N SER A 204 22.86 -8.02 7.61
CA SER A 204 23.72 -9.02 6.97
C SER A 204 25.21 -8.70 7.13
N ARG A 205 25.58 -7.41 7.11
CA ARG A 205 26.96 -6.95 7.34
C ARG A 205 27.36 -6.96 8.81
N GLU A 206 26.43 -6.70 9.73
CA GLU A 206 26.74 -6.45 11.14
C GLU A 206 26.60 -7.67 12.05
N LEU A 207 25.68 -8.58 11.76
CA LEU A 207 25.41 -9.75 12.59
C LEU A 207 26.56 -10.79 12.61
N PRO A 208 27.30 -11.05 11.51
CA PRO A 208 28.36 -12.05 11.51
C PRO A 208 29.43 -11.80 12.59
N GLY A 209 29.79 -12.85 13.33
CA GLY A 209 30.84 -12.80 14.35
C GLY A 209 30.41 -12.18 15.68
N LYS A 210 29.16 -11.71 15.82
CA LYS A 210 28.60 -11.28 17.11
C LYS A 210 28.06 -12.49 17.88
N VAL A 211 28.28 -12.50 19.19
CA VAL A 211 27.67 -13.50 20.09
C VAL A 211 26.22 -13.12 20.33
N LEU A 212 25.32 -13.61 19.48
CA LEU A 212 23.88 -13.39 19.56
C LEU A 212 23.16 -14.73 19.74
N GLN A 213 22.20 -14.76 20.67
CA GLN A 213 21.44 -15.98 20.99
C GLN A 213 20.07 -15.99 20.30
N GLY A 214 19.53 -14.81 19.99
CA GLY A 214 18.26 -14.64 19.31
C GLY A 214 18.29 -15.07 17.85
N SER A 215 17.11 -15.01 17.22
CA SER A 215 16.93 -15.34 15.80
C SER A 215 16.10 -14.30 15.07
N LEU A 216 16.38 -14.14 13.78
CA LEU A 216 15.60 -13.30 12.88
C LEU A 216 15.35 -14.08 11.60
N GLU A 217 14.08 -14.33 11.30
CA GLU A 217 13.68 -14.98 10.07
C GLU A 217 12.59 -14.17 9.37
N VAL A 218 12.85 -13.85 8.10
CA VAL A 218 11.94 -13.11 7.22
C VAL A 218 11.56 -14.03 6.06
N ARG A 219 10.27 -14.31 5.91
CA ARG A 219 9.74 -15.12 4.80
C ARG A 219 8.74 -14.32 3.98
N LEU A 220 8.66 -14.69 2.71
CA LEU A 220 7.71 -14.16 1.74
C LEU A 220 6.53 -15.13 1.58
N HIS A 221 5.30 -14.61 1.55
CA HIS A 221 4.10 -15.40 1.28
C HIS A 221 3.35 -14.86 0.06
N LYS A 222 2.99 -15.72 -0.90
CA LYS A 222 2.42 -15.29 -2.19
C LYS A 222 0.89 -15.22 -2.19
N ASP A 223 0.22 -16.25 -1.71
CA ASP A 223 -1.19 -16.49 -2.08
C ASP A 223 -2.16 -16.71 -0.91
N VAL A 224 -1.70 -16.61 0.34
CA VAL A 224 -2.63 -16.65 1.49
C VAL A 224 -3.13 -15.23 1.75
N PHE A 225 -4.22 -14.87 1.07
CA PHE A 225 -4.85 -13.54 1.16
C PHE A 225 -5.36 -13.26 2.58
N SER A 226 -4.51 -12.61 3.37
CA SER A 226 -4.96 -11.91 4.57
C SER A 226 -4.89 -10.41 4.30
N PRO A 227 -6.04 -9.71 4.16
CA PRO A 227 -6.04 -8.24 4.20
C PRO A 227 -5.70 -7.71 5.60
N PHE A 228 -5.53 -8.61 6.57
CA PHE A 228 -5.10 -8.32 7.92
C PHE A 228 -3.59 -8.43 8.01
N CYS A 229 -3.01 -7.39 8.58
CA CYS A 229 -1.72 -7.49 9.20
C CYS A 229 -1.91 -7.74 10.69
N TYR A 230 -0.90 -8.28 11.34
CA TYR A 230 -0.92 -8.38 12.79
C TYR A 230 0.50 -8.34 13.37
N PHE A 231 0.58 -7.91 14.61
CA PHE A 231 1.77 -7.92 15.45
C PHE A 231 1.42 -8.62 16.76
N SER A 232 2.27 -9.58 17.15
CA SER A 232 2.12 -10.33 18.40
C SER A 232 3.45 -10.32 19.15
N SER A 233 3.36 -9.88 20.40
CA SER A 233 4.36 -10.07 21.45
C SER A 233 3.62 -10.42 22.75
N LYS A 234 4.36 -10.75 23.81
CA LYS A 234 3.76 -11.10 25.10
C LYS A 234 2.90 -9.96 25.69
N GLN A 235 3.25 -8.73 25.39
CA GLN A 235 2.64 -7.53 25.98
C GLN A 235 1.66 -6.82 25.04
N LEU A 236 1.67 -7.14 23.74
CA LEU A 236 0.90 -6.43 22.74
C LEU A 236 0.43 -7.37 21.62
N GLU A 237 -0.89 -7.43 21.44
CA GLU A 237 -1.55 -8.16 20.37
C GLU A 237 -2.37 -7.17 19.55
N LEU A 238 -1.93 -6.92 18.31
CA LEU A 238 -2.57 -5.99 17.39
C LEU A 238 -2.92 -6.68 16.08
N ILE A 239 -4.16 -6.54 15.63
CA ILE A 239 -4.56 -6.76 14.23
C ILE A 239 -4.79 -5.40 13.61
N TRP A 240 -4.42 -5.20 12.36
CA TRP A 240 -4.96 -4.07 11.60
C TRP A 240 -5.36 -4.47 10.20
N ILE A 241 -6.37 -3.77 9.70
CA ILE A 241 -6.98 -4.02 8.40
C ILE A 241 -6.53 -2.94 7.46
N TYR A 242 -6.24 -3.32 6.23
CA TYR A 242 -6.07 -2.34 5.18
C TYR A 242 -7.42 -1.77 4.70
N CYS A 243 -7.60 -0.45 4.84
CA CYS A 243 -8.73 0.30 4.28
C CYS A 243 -8.22 1.47 3.39
N LEU A 244 -8.63 1.51 2.12
CA LEU A 244 -8.27 2.60 1.21
C LEU A 244 -9.22 3.81 1.39
N ASN A 245 -8.68 5.00 1.67
CA ASN A 245 -9.41 6.28 1.70
C ASN A 245 -8.91 7.30 0.63
N SER A 246 -9.45 8.53 0.58
CA SER A 246 -9.04 9.61 -0.35
C SER A 246 -7.65 10.17 -0.09
N ALA A 247 -7.24 10.23 1.17
CA ALA A 247 -6.01 10.87 1.61
C ALA A 247 -4.79 9.93 1.56
N GLY A 248 -5.02 8.64 1.27
CA GLY A 248 -4.03 7.58 1.45
C GLY A 248 -4.29 6.83 2.75
N PHE A 249 -4.49 5.52 2.59
CA PHE A 249 -4.44 4.42 3.55
C PHE A 249 -4.83 4.74 5.01
N GLU A 250 -6.02 4.27 5.41
CA GLU A 250 -6.34 4.09 6.82
C GLU A 250 -6.11 2.63 7.21
N TYR A 251 -5.40 2.43 8.32
CA TYR A 251 -5.18 1.11 8.92
C TYR A 251 -5.74 1.16 10.35
N PRO A 252 -7.05 0.97 10.56
CA PRO A 252 -7.55 0.81 11.91
C PRO A 252 -6.92 -0.44 12.51
N ALA A 253 -6.28 -0.27 13.67
CA ALA A 253 -5.74 -1.36 14.44
C ALA A 253 -6.64 -1.69 15.63
N PHE A 254 -6.74 -2.97 15.94
CA PHE A 254 -7.53 -3.56 16.99
C PHE A 254 -6.56 -4.18 17.98
N GLU A 255 -6.56 -3.66 19.20
CA GLU A 255 -5.82 -4.25 20.30
C GLU A 255 -6.67 -5.32 20.96
N ILE A 256 -6.16 -6.56 20.98
CA ILE A 256 -6.95 -7.75 21.31
C ILE A 256 -6.54 -8.26 22.69
N LEU A 257 -7.53 -8.67 23.49
CA LEU A 257 -7.29 -9.31 24.80
C LEU A 257 -7.83 -10.74 24.87
N HIS A 258 -8.73 -11.11 23.97
CA HIS A 258 -9.39 -12.41 24.05
C HIS A 258 -8.47 -13.54 23.66
N ILE A 259 -8.28 -14.48 24.58
CA ILE A 259 -7.36 -15.61 24.38
C ILE A 259 -7.71 -16.47 23.16
N ASP A 260 -9.00 -16.72 22.91
CA ASP A 260 -9.40 -17.55 21.76
C ASP A 260 -9.10 -16.84 20.43
N ILE A 261 -9.28 -15.52 20.38
CA ILE A 261 -8.98 -14.73 19.17
C ILE A 261 -7.46 -14.73 18.95
N ILE A 262 -6.68 -14.46 20.00
CA ILE A 262 -5.20 -14.51 19.95
C ILE A 262 -4.73 -15.89 19.47
N LYS A 263 -5.35 -16.96 19.96
CA LYS A 263 -5.05 -18.33 19.56
C LYS A 263 -5.35 -18.57 18.07
N GLU A 264 -6.54 -18.20 17.59
CA GLU A 264 -6.91 -18.33 16.18
C GLU A 264 -5.96 -17.54 15.26
N ILE A 265 -5.57 -16.34 15.65
CA ILE A 265 -4.61 -15.51 14.89
C ILE A 265 -3.23 -16.15 14.85
N SER A 266 -2.77 -16.67 16.00
CA SER A 266 -1.49 -17.36 16.12
C SER A 266 -1.48 -18.63 15.26
N GLU A 267 -2.57 -19.41 15.25
CA GLU A 267 -2.73 -20.58 14.38
C GLU A 267 -2.76 -20.21 12.90
N HIS A 268 -3.45 -19.13 12.55
CA HIS A 268 -3.45 -18.59 11.20
C HIS A 268 -2.04 -18.19 10.76
N PHE A 269 -1.27 -17.51 11.60
CA PHE A 269 0.12 -17.19 11.28
C PHE A 269 0.98 -18.43 11.10
N GLU A 270 0.97 -19.38 12.03
CA GLU A 270 1.82 -20.57 11.94
C GLU A 270 1.46 -21.40 10.69
N THR A 271 0.19 -21.37 10.27
CA THR A 271 -0.26 -21.95 9.00
C THR A 271 0.39 -21.25 7.80
N ILE A 272 0.43 -19.91 7.76
CA ILE A 272 1.11 -19.20 6.67
C ILE A 272 2.63 -19.38 6.75
N TRP A 273 3.18 -19.36 7.97
CA TRP A 273 4.60 -19.51 8.25
C TRP A 273 5.12 -20.84 7.72
N SER A 274 4.45 -21.95 8.04
CA SER A 274 4.79 -23.29 7.57
C SER A 274 4.71 -23.43 6.06
N LYS A 275 3.66 -22.88 5.43
CA LYS A 275 3.50 -22.85 3.96
C LYS A 275 4.55 -22.01 3.25
N SER A 276 5.15 -21.04 3.94
CA SER A 276 6.17 -20.13 3.38
C SER A 276 7.61 -20.61 3.63
N SER A 277 7.79 -21.86 4.07
CA SER A 277 9.11 -22.43 4.43
C SER A 277 10.12 -22.48 3.27
N SER A 278 9.67 -22.54 2.02
CA SER A 278 10.53 -22.49 0.83
C SER A 278 10.93 -21.06 0.43
N SER A 279 10.23 -20.05 0.94
CA SER A 279 10.31 -18.65 0.50
C SER A 279 10.97 -17.76 1.55
N ILE A 280 12.10 -18.23 2.09
CA ILE A 280 12.90 -17.49 3.06
C ILE A 280 13.68 -16.39 2.34
N LEU A 281 13.48 -15.13 2.75
CA LEU A 281 14.21 -13.97 2.26
C LEU A 281 15.53 -13.80 3.03
N PHE A 282 15.45 -13.89 4.36
CA PHE A 282 16.59 -13.71 5.25
C PHE A 282 16.43 -14.62 6.47
N LYS A 283 17.49 -15.29 6.89
CA LYS A 283 17.51 -16.10 8.11
C LYS A 283 18.84 -15.96 8.84
N PHE A 284 18.75 -15.51 10.08
CA PHE A 284 19.82 -15.45 11.05
C PHE A 284 19.46 -16.29 12.28
N GLU A 285 20.36 -17.17 12.70
CA GLU A 285 20.19 -18.03 13.85
C GLU A 285 21.56 -18.40 14.42
N LYS A 286 21.72 -18.41 15.75
CA LYS A 286 22.93 -18.86 16.45
C LYS A 286 24.23 -18.16 16.00
N GLY A 287 24.18 -16.85 15.75
CA GLY A 287 25.36 -16.07 15.36
C GLY A 287 25.73 -16.16 13.88
N GLU A 288 24.95 -16.89 13.07
CA GLU A 288 25.25 -17.12 11.66
C GLU A 288 24.07 -16.72 10.76
N ILE A 289 24.40 -16.23 9.56
CA ILE A 289 23.42 -16.00 8.50
C ILE A 289 23.30 -17.29 7.71
N ILE A 290 22.13 -17.92 7.78
CA ILE A 290 21.82 -19.18 7.11
C ILE A 290 21.31 -18.91 5.68
N VAL A 291 20.53 -17.85 5.49
CA VAL A 291 19.96 -17.46 4.20
C VAL A 291 20.02 -15.95 4.05
N ASP A 292 20.54 -15.47 2.92
CA ASP A 292 20.41 -14.10 2.45
C ASP A 292 20.08 -14.11 0.95
N LYS A 293 18.81 -13.88 0.62
CA LYS A 293 18.32 -13.79 -0.77
C LYS A 293 17.89 -12.37 -1.12
N VAL A 294 18.29 -11.37 -0.35
CA VAL A 294 17.82 -9.99 -0.52
C VAL A 294 18.15 -9.47 -1.93
N ASP A 295 19.37 -9.71 -2.41
CA ASP A 295 19.80 -9.29 -3.76
C ASP A 295 19.10 -10.06 -4.90
N HIS A 296 18.75 -11.33 -4.70
CA HIS A 296 18.04 -12.12 -5.70
C HIS A 296 16.69 -11.50 -6.06
N TYR A 297 15.96 -11.00 -5.06
CA TYR A 297 14.67 -10.34 -5.27
C TYR A 297 14.80 -8.86 -5.67
N LEU A 298 15.96 -8.23 -5.50
CA LEU A 298 16.22 -6.89 -6.04
C LEU A 298 16.51 -6.91 -7.55
N HIS A 299 17.20 -7.94 -8.02
CA HIS A 299 17.62 -8.08 -9.41
C HIS A 299 16.66 -8.93 -10.26
N GLY A 300 15.82 -9.76 -9.65
CA GLY A 300 14.80 -10.57 -10.33
C GLY A 300 13.55 -9.80 -10.78
N ILE A 301 13.41 -8.52 -10.42
CA ILE A 301 12.30 -7.65 -10.85
C ILE A 301 12.78 -6.82 -12.05
N GLN A 302 13.18 -7.48 -13.14
CA GLN A 302 13.13 -6.82 -14.44
C GLN A 302 11.68 -6.88 -14.94
N PRO A 303 11.11 -5.76 -15.41
CA PRO A 303 9.76 -5.79 -15.97
C PRO A 303 9.74 -6.75 -17.16
N GLU A 304 8.85 -7.74 -17.13
CA GLU A 304 8.60 -8.69 -18.24
C GLU A 304 8.22 -7.98 -19.55
N ASP A 305 7.93 -6.68 -19.50
CA ASP A 305 7.61 -5.85 -20.66
C ASP A 305 8.81 -5.66 -21.63
N GLU A 306 10.07 -5.81 -21.18
CA GLU A 306 11.24 -5.80 -22.08
C GLU A 306 11.54 -7.16 -22.74
N GLN A 307 11.15 -8.28 -22.10
CA GLN A 307 11.33 -9.61 -22.71
C GLN A 307 10.26 -9.93 -23.76
N ILE A 308 9.05 -9.38 -23.62
CA ILE A 308 7.99 -9.56 -24.63
C ILE A 308 8.33 -8.73 -25.89
N SER A 309 8.96 -7.57 -25.76
CA SER A 309 9.36 -6.73 -26.90
C SER A 309 10.58 -7.31 -27.64
N GLN A 310 11.59 -7.83 -26.93
CA GLN A 310 12.73 -8.51 -27.56
C GLN A 310 12.34 -9.83 -28.25
N ASN A 311 11.40 -10.60 -27.69
CA ASN A 311 10.89 -11.82 -28.34
C ASN A 311 9.99 -11.53 -29.54
N ARG A 312 9.40 -10.33 -29.63
CA ARG A 312 8.58 -9.91 -30.78
C ARG A 312 9.46 -9.40 -31.92
N GLU A 313 10.49 -8.60 -31.63
CA GLU A 313 11.49 -8.19 -32.63
C GLU A 313 12.33 -9.36 -33.16
N ALA A 314 12.66 -10.35 -32.33
CA ALA A 314 13.34 -11.57 -32.78
C ALA A 314 12.46 -12.45 -33.69
N ARG A 315 11.13 -12.44 -33.49
CA ARG A 315 10.18 -13.17 -34.35
C ARG A 315 9.91 -12.44 -35.66
N GLU A 316 9.77 -11.12 -35.65
CA GLU A 316 9.57 -10.33 -36.88
C GLU A 316 10.82 -10.30 -37.78
N ASN A 317 12.02 -10.39 -37.20
CA ASN A 317 13.27 -10.50 -37.97
C ASN A 317 13.58 -11.94 -38.47
N ALA A 318 12.96 -12.96 -37.89
CA ALA A 318 13.11 -14.35 -38.34
C ALA A 318 12.17 -14.69 -39.52
N GLU A 319 11.04 -14.00 -39.64
CA GLU A 319 10.08 -14.20 -40.74
C GLU A 319 10.40 -13.40 -42.01
N SER A 320 11.38 -12.50 -41.99
CA SER A 320 11.78 -11.70 -43.17
C SER A 320 12.91 -12.30 -44.02
N ASN A 321 13.45 -13.47 -43.64
CA ASN A 321 14.57 -14.13 -44.33
C ASN A 321 14.19 -15.47 -44.99
N PHE A 322 13.06 -15.51 -45.70
CA PHE A 322 12.85 -16.53 -46.73
C PHE A 322 13.10 -15.92 -48.12
N PRO A 323 14.11 -16.39 -48.87
CA PRO A 323 14.35 -15.93 -50.23
C PRO A 323 13.22 -16.41 -51.15
N ASN A 324 12.72 -15.50 -52.00
CA ASN A 324 11.87 -15.81 -53.16
C ASN A 324 12.58 -16.69 -54.18
#